data_AF-B3NHP4-F1
#
_entry.id   AF-B3NHP4-F1
#
_cell.length_a   1.000
_cell.length_b   1.000
_cell.length_c   1.000
_cell.angle_alpha   90.00
_cell.angle_beta   90.00
_cell.angle_gamma   90.00
#
_symmetry.space_group_name_H-M   'P 1'
#
loop_
_entity.id
_entity.type
_entity.pdbx_description
1 polymer ?
#
loop_
_entity_poly.entity_id
_entity_poly.type
_entity_poly.pdbx_seq_one_letter_code
_entity_poly.pdbx_strand_id
1 'polypeptide(L)'
;MTRRTQSRYIFDIEENSRVFRHQFFVNGVRRADCTTCESRVPVSEPYHHHWRNDVQDNRGHWIQIGPEEKDILNRIEDQAIEEFILCDGSTAARTNDFLLEAGMDAVPQLLRFLSYGTEKLEATVGFYVDVKKERMYYESSPLNIEHHLDIGEAVDMIFSMLLEKISNYVLLHQRVPLEACVIRRMKVTVKRFCASSKSNSCKLPLQYRVKNAAEVNENGSNKPDLKKLSETYLNQMDQHIPATLKINLYTFRVCSTSKELYAVPYLLRGDDVENTPTFIIQTDVVGDFQGLVEIRNIRKFLRMDTQDRVFECRQCQSHFVDRVHLALHKQISCGRNFMVWHMDKDAIELHENCLPLPKQYFKYDWVGLASKRV
;
A
#
# COMPACT_ATOMS: atom_id res chain seq x y z
N MET A 1 3.95 -26.79 3.63
CA MET A 1 4.69 -26.22 2.48
C MET A 1 3.86 -25.07 1.92
N THR A 2 4.34 -23.83 2.06
CA THR A 2 3.69 -22.64 1.52
C THR A 2 3.56 -22.77 0.00
N ARG A 3 2.36 -22.52 -0.55
CA ARG A 3 2.11 -22.59 -2.00
C ARG A 3 2.93 -21.50 -2.68
N ARG A 4 3.82 -21.88 -3.60
CA ARG A 4 4.70 -20.92 -4.29
C ARG A 4 3.93 -20.22 -5.39
N THR A 5 3.46 -19.00 -5.15
CA THR A 5 2.84 -18.18 -6.19
C THR A 5 3.88 -17.33 -6.88
N GLN A 6 3.97 -17.43 -8.21
CA GLN A 6 4.78 -16.53 -9.04
C GLN A 6 3.87 -15.90 -10.09
N SER A 7 4.06 -14.62 -10.33
CA SER A 7 3.32 -13.89 -11.35
C SER A 7 4.23 -13.51 -12.50
N ARG A 8 3.71 -13.52 -13.73
CA ARG A 8 4.42 -13.05 -14.91
C ARG A 8 3.52 -12.11 -15.71
N TYR A 9 4.07 -10.95 -16.08
CA TYR A 9 3.39 -9.94 -16.87
C TYR A 9 3.99 -9.94 -18.28
N ILE A 10 3.16 -10.13 -19.31
CA ILE A 10 3.60 -10.36 -20.70
C ILE A 10 2.81 -9.46 -21.65
N PHE A 11 3.48 -8.98 -22.69
CA PHE A 11 2.84 -8.42 -23.87
C PHE A 11 3.05 -9.38 -25.04
N ASP A 12 1.96 -9.87 -25.61
CA ASP A 12 1.96 -10.67 -26.82
C ASP A 12 1.39 -9.85 -27.98
N ILE A 13 1.85 -10.10 -29.20
CA ILE A 13 1.27 -9.52 -30.41
C ILE A 13 0.42 -10.60 -31.08
N GLU A 14 -0.87 -10.36 -31.18
CA GLU A 14 -1.84 -11.22 -31.85
C GLU A 14 -2.43 -10.45 -33.02
N GLU A 15 -2.12 -10.90 -34.25
CA GLU A 15 -2.51 -10.26 -35.50
C GLU A 15 -2.05 -8.78 -35.56
N ASN A 16 -2.96 -7.84 -35.30
CA ASN A 16 -2.71 -6.40 -35.29
C ASN A 16 -2.97 -5.76 -33.91
N SER A 17 -3.11 -6.58 -32.87
CA SER A 17 -3.36 -6.13 -31.50
C SER A 17 -2.24 -6.61 -30.57
N ARG A 18 -1.79 -5.71 -29.70
CA ARG A 18 -0.99 -6.04 -28.53
C ARG A 18 -1.92 -6.42 -27.40
N VAL A 19 -1.65 -7.56 -26.76
CA VAL A 19 -2.43 -8.10 -25.64
C VAL A 19 -1.52 -8.14 -24.42
N PHE A 20 -1.96 -7.52 -23.33
CA PHE A 20 -1.32 -7.61 -22.03
C PHE A 20 -1.95 -8.73 -21.21
N ARG A 21 -1.12 -9.61 -20.66
CA ARG A 21 -1.55 -10.75 -19.83
C ARG A 21 -0.76 -10.81 -18.53
N HIS A 22 -1.46 -11.17 -17.47
CA HIS A 22 -0.87 -11.54 -16.19
C HIS A 22 -1.13 -13.01 -15.93
N GLN A 23 -0.07 -13.81 -15.77
CA GLN A 23 -0.15 -15.25 -15.58
C GLN A 23 0.27 -15.63 -14.17
N PHE A 24 -0.51 -16.51 -13.54
CA PHE A 24 -0.20 -17.07 -12.23
C PHE A 24 0.43 -18.45 -12.36
N PHE A 25 1.50 -18.68 -11.62
CA PHE A 25 2.16 -19.97 -11.48
C PHE A 25 2.08 -20.41 -10.03
N VAL A 26 1.72 -21.68 -9.80
CA VAL A 26 1.79 -22.31 -8.48
C VAL A 26 2.80 -23.44 -8.54
N ASN A 27 3.85 -23.38 -7.72
CA ASN A 27 4.95 -24.35 -7.73
C ASN A 27 5.58 -24.56 -9.12
N GLY A 28 5.69 -23.48 -9.90
CA GLY A 28 6.26 -23.50 -11.26
C GLY A 28 5.29 -23.98 -12.35
N VAL A 29 4.07 -24.41 -12.01
CA VAL A 29 3.05 -24.83 -12.98
C VAL A 29 2.09 -23.66 -13.25
N ARG A 30 1.89 -23.30 -14.53
CA ARG A 30 0.93 -22.27 -14.95
C ARG A 30 -0.48 -22.70 -14.53
N ARG A 31 -1.16 -21.84 -13.79
CA ARG A 31 -2.47 -22.12 -13.19
C ARG A 31 -3.61 -21.51 -14.00
N ALA A 32 -3.53 -20.22 -14.31
CA ALA A 32 -4.54 -19.48 -15.05
C ALA A 32 -4.00 -18.09 -15.44
N ASP A 33 -4.64 -17.48 -16.44
CA ASP A 33 -4.47 -16.06 -16.76
C ASP A 33 -5.41 -15.23 -15.88
N CYS A 34 -4.93 -14.08 -15.43
CA CYS A 34 -5.68 -13.15 -14.62
C CYS A 34 -6.73 -12.44 -15.48
N THR A 35 -8.00 -12.68 -15.18
CA THR A 35 -9.12 -12.10 -15.92
C THR A 35 -9.27 -10.59 -15.73
N THR A 36 -8.69 -10.03 -14.67
CA THR A 36 -8.80 -8.59 -14.35
C THR A 36 -7.69 -7.76 -14.99
N CYS A 37 -6.52 -8.35 -15.26
CA CYS A 37 -5.39 -7.65 -15.87
C CYS A 37 -5.44 -7.66 -17.40
N GLU A 38 -6.18 -8.57 -18.03
CA GLU A 38 -6.17 -8.68 -19.50
C GLU A 38 -6.65 -7.38 -20.18
N SER A 39 -5.87 -6.90 -21.15
CA SER A 39 -6.24 -5.78 -22.01
C SER A 39 -5.69 -5.94 -23.42
N ARG A 40 -6.45 -5.50 -24.41
CA ARG A 40 -6.12 -5.58 -25.83
C ARG A 40 -6.18 -4.20 -26.47
N VAL A 41 -5.11 -3.82 -27.17
CA VAL A 41 -4.95 -2.51 -27.80
C VAL A 41 -4.28 -2.69 -29.17
N PRO A 42 -4.65 -1.95 -30.23
CA PRO A 42 -3.96 -2.01 -31.51
C PRO A 42 -2.45 -1.75 -31.38
N VAL A 43 -1.63 -2.43 -32.18
CA VAL A 43 -0.15 -2.29 -32.12
C VAL A 43 0.30 -0.86 -32.47
N SER A 44 -0.47 -0.15 -33.30
CA SER A 44 -0.22 1.24 -33.70
C SER A 44 -0.35 2.24 -32.54
N GLU A 45 -1.12 1.89 -31.51
CA GLU A 45 -1.35 2.75 -30.36
C GLU A 45 -0.20 2.63 -29.33
N PRO A 46 0.00 3.62 -28.46
CA PRO A 46 1.02 3.56 -27.41
C PRO A 46 0.63 2.60 -26.27
N TYR A 47 1.63 2.17 -25.49
CA TYR A 47 1.43 1.22 -24.38
C TYR A 47 0.45 1.73 -23.32
N HIS A 48 0.41 3.04 -23.05
CA HIS A 48 -0.45 3.59 -22.01
C HIS A 48 -1.96 3.44 -22.28
N HIS A 49 -2.35 3.15 -23.52
CA HIS A 49 -3.76 2.89 -23.86
C HIS A 49 -4.30 1.61 -23.21
N HIS A 50 -3.42 0.67 -22.82
CA HIS A 50 -3.83 -0.50 -22.04
C HIS A 50 -4.37 -0.12 -20.65
N TRP A 51 -4.08 1.09 -20.18
CA TRP A 51 -4.27 1.53 -18.80
C TRP A 51 -5.35 2.61 -18.64
N ARG A 52 -5.88 3.16 -19.75
CA ARG A 52 -6.77 4.33 -19.75
C ARG A 52 -8.15 4.05 -19.14
N ASN A 53 -8.64 2.82 -19.27
CA ASN A 53 -9.98 2.46 -18.81
C ASN A 53 -10.02 1.98 -17.36
N ASP A 54 -8.88 1.98 -16.66
CA ASP A 54 -8.80 1.49 -15.28
C ASP A 54 -9.73 2.21 -14.30
N VAL A 55 -9.96 3.50 -14.52
CA VAL A 55 -10.87 4.30 -13.69
C VAL A 55 -12.32 3.89 -13.92
N GLN A 56 -12.70 3.66 -15.19
CA GLN A 56 -14.06 3.23 -15.55
C GLN A 56 -14.33 1.77 -15.14
N ASP A 57 -13.30 0.92 -15.20
CA ASP A 57 -13.39 -0.49 -14.86
C ASP A 57 -13.12 -0.79 -13.38
N ASN A 58 -12.96 0.25 -12.55
CA ASN A 58 -12.64 0.13 -11.12
C ASN A 58 -11.40 -0.74 -10.84
N ARG A 59 -10.43 -0.72 -11.76
CA ARG A 59 -9.14 -1.44 -11.67
C ARG A 59 -8.05 -0.57 -11.05
N GLY A 60 -8.26 0.74 -10.99
CA GLY A 60 -7.35 1.69 -10.36
C GLY A 60 -7.24 1.49 -8.85
N HIS A 61 -6.02 1.57 -8.32
CA HIS A 61 -5.76 1.61 -6.86
C HIS A 61 -5.94 3.00 -6.25
N TRP A 62 -6.39 3.96 -7.07
CA TRP A 62 -6.48 5.38 -6.73
C TRP A 62 -7.77 5.66 -5.98
N ILE A 63 -7.74 6.70 -5.16
CA ILE A 63 -8.94 7.24 -4.53
C ILE A 63 -9.41 8.47 -5.30
N GLN A 64 -10.71 8.72 -5.28
CA GLN A 64 -11.27 9.98 -5.74
C GLN A 64 -11.38 10.91 -4.53
N ILE A 65 -10.84 12.12 -4.65
CA ILE A 65 -10.94 13.16 -3.61
C ILE A 65 -11.55 14.40 -4.26
N GLY A 66 -12.81 14.68 -3.90
CA GLY A 66 -13.50 15.91 -4.22
C GLY A 66 -13.25 17.04 -3.20
N PRO A 67 -13.96 18.17 -3.32
CA PRO A 67 -13.85 19.28 -2.39
C PRO A 67 -14.34 18.93 -0.98
N GLU A 68 -15.41 18.13 -0.86
CA GLU A 68 -15.96 17.71 0.45
C GLU A 68 -14.98 16.80 1.21
N GLU A 69 -14.31 15.88 0.51
CA GLU A 69 -13.28 15.02 1.06
C GLU A 69 -12.05 15.81 1.54
N LYS A 70 -11.68 16.88 0.81
CA LYS A 70 -10.63 17.81 1.23
C LYS A 70 -11.01 18.57 2.49
N ASP A 71 -12.27 19.00 2.61
CA ASP A 71 -12.76 19.66 3.83
C ASP A 71 -12.70 18.72 5.05
N ILE A 72 -12.97 17.43 4.86
CA ILE A 72 -12.78 16.42 5.91
C ILE A 72 -11.30 16.33 6.31
N LEU A 73 -10.37 16.29 5.34
CA LEU A 73 -8.93 16.27 5.64
C LEU A 73 -8.47 17.54 6.38
N ASN A 74 -8.95 18.71 5.95
CA ASN A 74 -8.67 19.98 6.63
C ASN A 74 -9.15 19.94 8.08
N ARG A 75 -10.38 19.44 8.33
CA ARG A 75 -10.91 19.28 9.69
C ARG A 75 -10.08 18.30 10.53
N ILE A 76 -9.62 17.21 9.94
CA ILE A 76 -8.74 16.24 10.61
C ILE A 76 -7.43 16.91 11.04
N GLU A 77 -6.85 17.76 10.18
CA GLU A 77 -5.64 18.52 10.48
C GLU A 77 -5.88 19.59 11.55
N ASP A 78 -6.93 20.40 11.40
CA ASP A 78 -7.30 21.48 12.32
C ASP A 78 -7.60 20.96 13.73
N GLN A 79 -8.27 19.81 13.83
CA GLN A 79 -8.64 19.18 15.10
C GLN A 79 -7.60 18.19 15.61
N ALA A 80 -6.45 18.04 14.93
CA ALA A 80 -5.40 17.08 15.25
C ALA A 80 -5.96 15.68 15.56
N ILE A 81 -6.86 15.20 14.69
CA ILE A 81 -7.46 13.86 14.80
C ILE A 81 -6.42 12.84 14.34
N GLU A 82 -5.88 12.10 15.30
CA GLU A 82 -4.93 11.00 15.03
C GLU A 82 -5.57 9.63 15.25
N GLU A 83 -6.62 9.53 16.07
CA GLU A 83 -7.23 8.24 16.42
C GLU A 83 -8.54 8.02 15.67
N PHE A 84 -8.70 6.83 15.09
CA PHE A 84 -9.88 6.43 14.34
C PHE A 84 -10.40 5.11 14.89
N ILE A 85 -11.68 5.07 15.27
CA ILE A 85 -12.35 3.88 15.77
C ILE A 85 -13.20 3.27 14.67
N LEU A 86 -13.07 1.95 14.51
CA LEU A 86 -13.96 1.14 13.71
C LEU A 86 -14.66 0.12 14.63
N CYS A 87 -15.99 0.10 14.55
CA CYS A 87 -16.83 -0.84 15.28
C CYS A 87 -17.61 -1.70 14.30
N ASP A 88 -17.70 -2.99 14.59
CA ASP A 88 -18.67 -3.87 13.95
C ASP A 88 -20.08 -3.53 14.46
N GLY A 89 -20.88 -2.92 13.59
CA GLY A 89 -22.30 -2.62 13.87
C GLY A 89 -23.22 -3.83 13.75
N SER A 90 -22.72 -4.98 13.29
CA SER A 90 -23.52 -6.18 13.11
C SER A 90 -23.49 -7.06 14.35
N THR A 91 -24.66 -7.45 14.85
CA THR A 91 -24.79 -8.33 16.03
C THR A 91 -24.34 -9.77 15.76
N ALA A 92 -24.10 -10.13 14.49
CA ALA A 92 -23.95 -11.51 14.02
C ALA A 92 -22.64 -11.85 13.29
N ALA A 93 -21.74 -10.89 12.99
CA ALA A 93 -20.49 -11.24 12.32
C ALA A 93 -19.51 -11.94 13.28
N ARG A 94 -18.77 -12.92 12.71
CA ARG A 94 -17.70 -13.63 13.41
C ARG A 94 -16.49 -12.71 13.47
N THR A 95 -15.72 -12.78 14.56
CA THR A 95 -14.44 -12.06 14.74
C THR A 95 -13.56 -12.11 13.48
N ASN A 96 -13.48 -13.28 12.84
CA ASN A 96 -12.66 -13.47 11.65
C ASN A 96 -13.16 -12.66 10.44
N ASP A 97 -14.47 -12.51 10.28
CA ASP A 97 -15.05 -11.75 9.18
C ASP A 97 -14.74 -10.26 9.38
N PHE A 98 -14.91 -9.75 10.61
CA PHE A 98 -14.53 -8.38 10.97
C PHE A 98 -13.03 -8.10 10.74
N LEU A 99 -12.15 -8.99 11.21
CA LEU A 99 -10.70 -8.85 11.02
C LEU A 99 -10.30 -8.88 9.55
N LEU A 100 -10.91 -9.78 8.76
CA LEU A 100 -10.65 -9.90 7.34
C LEU A 100 -11.07 -8.64 6.59
N GLU A 101 -12.29 -8.14 6.82
CA GLU A 101 -12.78 -6.92 6.18
C GLU A 101 -11.97 -5.69 6.60
N ALA A 102 -11.62 -5.60 7.89
CA ALA A 102 -10.83 -4.50 8.41
C ALA A 102 -9.43 -4.46 7.80
N GLY A 103 -8.73 -5.60 7.75
CA GLY A 103 -7.38 -5.70 7.20
C GLY A 103 -7.33 -5.55 5.68
N MET A 104 -8.29 -6.13 4.96
CA MET A 104 -8.29 -6.14 3.50
C MET A 104 -8.78 -4.83 2.87
N ASP A 105 -9.68 -4.10 3.54
CA ASP A 105 -10.41 -2.99 2.92
C ASP A 105 -10.52 -1.76 3.84
N ALA A 106 -11.06 -1.90 5.06
CA ALA A 106 -11.38 -0.73 5.88
C ALA A 106 -10.15 0.11 6.27
N VAL A 107 -9.10 -0.53 6.79
CA VAL A 107 -7.86 0.15 7.21
C VAL A 107 -7.09 0.66 5.98
N PRO A 108 -6.88 -0.13 4.90
CA PRO A 108 -6.26 0.39 3.69
C PRO A 108 -7.00 1.57 3.06
N GLN A 109 -8.34 1.58 3.04
CA GLN A 109 -9.14 2.70 2.54
C GLN A 109 -8.89 3.97 3.36
N LEU A 110 -8.94 3.85 4.70
CA LEU A 110 -8.66 4.97 5.61
C LEU A 110 -7.24 5.51 5.40
N LEU A 111 -6.23 4.65 5.37
CA LEU A 111 -4.83 5.06 5.22
C LEU A 111 -4.57 5.70 3.85
N ARG A 112 -5.21 5.23 2.77
CA ARG A 112 -5.10 5.88 1.45
C ARG A 112 -5.65 7.30 1.51
N PHE A 113 -6.83 7.49 2.10
CA PHE A 113 -7.43 8.81 2.30
C PHE A 113 -6.50 9.74 3.08
N LEU A 114 -5.98 9.29 4.22
CA LEU A 114 -5.07 10.08 5.06
C LEU A 114 -3.69 10.32 4.42
N SER A 115 -3.29 9.51 3.44
CA SER A 115 -2.02 9.68 2.74
C SER A 115 -2.00 10.87 1.79
N TYR A 116 -3.17 11.37 1.39
CA TYR A 116 -3.26 12.52 0.50
C TYR A 116 -2.59 13.76 1.11
N GLY A 117 -1.72 14.41 0.32
CA GLY A 117 -0.96 15.59 0.75
C GLY A 117 0.13 15.34 1.79
N THR A 118 0.45 14.08 2.11
CA THR A 118 1.45 13.73 3.13
C THR A 118 2.70 13.11 2.51
N GLU A 119 3.86 13.31 3.15
CA GLU A 119 5.12 12.65 2.76
C GLU A 119 5.21 11.23 3.33
N LYS A 120 4.71 11.07 4.56
CA LYS A 120 4.70 9.78 5.25
C LYS A 120 3.55 9.73 6.25
N LEU A 121 3.10 8.51 6.53
CA LEU A 121 2.21 8.18 7.63
C LEU A 121 2.98 7.37 8.67
N GLU A 122 2.72 7.60 9.96
CA GLU A 122 3.06 6.65 11.02
C GLU A 122 1.75 6.07 11.55
N ALA A 123 1.57 4.75 11.44
CA ALA A 123 0.34 4.07 11.81
C ALA A 123 0.55 3.04 12.93
N THR A 124 -0.37 3.00 13.89
CA THR A 124 -0.55 1.87 14.83
C THR A 124 -1.96 1.31 14.67
N VAL A 125 -2.10 0.02 14.94
CA VAL A 125 -3.39 -0.66 15.01
C VAL A 125 -3.54 -1.25 16.40
N GLY A 126 -4.71 -1.09 16.98
CA GLY A 126 -5.07 -1.68 18.25
C GLY A 126 -6.40 -2.44 18.20
N PHE A 127 -6.45 -3.57 18.90
CA PHE A 127 -7.63 -4.42 19.00
C PHE A 127 -8.16 -4.44 20.42
N TYR A 128 -9.48 -4.29 20.54
CA TYR A 128 -10.19 -4.57 21.78
C TYR A 128 -10.62 -6.03 21.76
N VAL A 129 -10.04 -6.81 22.66
CA VAL A 129 -10.18 -8.27 22.72
C VAL A 129 -10.91 -8.62 24.00
N ASP A 130 -12.11 -9.17 23.84
CA ASP A 130 -12.89 -9.71 24.94
C ASP A 130 -12.58 -11.20 25.09
N VAL A 131 -12.08 -11.59 26.27
CA VAL A 131 -11.72 -12.97 26.61
C VAL A 131 -12.35 -13.34 27.95
N LYS A 132 -13.27 -14.31 27.94
CA LYS A 132 -14.04 -14.73 29.13
C LYS A 132 -14.76 -13.55 29.80
N LYS A 133 -14.22 -13.04 30.92
CA LYS A 133 -14.77 -11.92 31.69
C LYS A 133 -13.84 -10.69 31.70
N GLU A 134 -12.75 -10.73 30.96
CA GLU A 134 -11.77 -9.65 30.89
C GLU A 134 -11.80 -8.99 29.51
N ARG A 135 -11.61 -7.68 29.50
CA ARG A 135 -11.38 -6.91 28.29
C ARG A 135 -9.93 -6.46 28.27
N MET A 136 -9.25 -6.70 27.17
CA MET A 136 -7.86 -6.29 26.97
C MET A 136 -7.76 -5.48 25.69
N TYR A 137 -6.94 -4.43 25.73
CA TYR A 137 -6.59 -3.64 24.56
C TYR A 137 -5.14 -3.91 24.18
N TYR A 138 -4.94 -4.35 22.94
CA TYR A 138 -3.62 -4.69 22.39
C TYR A 138 -3.27 -3.69 21.31
N GLU A 139 -2.08 -3.10 21.34
CA GLU A 139 -1.64 -2.12 20.36
C GLU A 139 -0.31 -2.51 19.72
N SER A 140 -0.23 -2.36 18.39
CA SER A 140 0.99 -2.60 17.63
C SER A 140 2.04 -1.53 17.90
N SER A 141 3.30 -1.85 17.58
CA SER A 141 4.32 -0.83 17.42
C SER A 141 4.02 0.06 16.20
N PRO A 142 4.46 1.33 16.20
CA PRO A 142 4.26 2.23 15.07
C PRO A 142 5.04 1.76 13.83
N LEU A 143 4.39 1.87 12.67
CA LEU A 143 4.96 1.56 11.36
C LEU A 143 4.88 2.81 10.47
N ASN A 144 6.01 3.20 9.87
CA ASN A 144 6.05 4.30 8.91
C ASN A 144 5.78 3.81 7.49
N ILE A 145 4.78 4.39 6.85
CA ILE A 145 4.41 4.17 5.46
C ILE A 145 4.86 5.40 4.68
N GLU A 146 5.85 5.22 3.81
CA GLU A 146 6.46 6.33 3.05
C GLU A 146 5.96 6.42 1.60
N HIS A 147 5.14 5.45 1.15
CA HIS A 147 4.55 5.44 -0.17
C HIS A 147 3.16 4.78 -0.12
N HIS A 148 2.18 5.35 -0.82
CA HIS A 148 0.78 4.90 -0.75
C HIS A 148 0.58 3.45 -1.26
N LEU A 149 1.37 3.02 -2.25
CA LEU A 149 1.36 1.63 -2.73
C LEU A 149 1.86 0.60 -1.70
N ASP A 150 2.52 1.03 -0.62
CA ASP A 150 2.98 0.13 0.45
C ASP A 150 1.92 -0.11 1.53
N ILE A 151 0.78 0.60 1.48
CA ILE A 151 -0.27 0.56 2.51
C ILE A 151 -0.80 -0.87 2.73
N GLY A 152 -1.06 -1.62 1.65
CA GLY A 152 -1.59 -2.98 1.76
C GLY A 152 -0.66 -3.91 2.54
N GLU A 153 0.59 -4.02 2.07
CA GLU A 153 1.63 -4.85 2.71
C GLU A 153 1.94 -4.41 4.15
N ALA A 154 1.89 -3.10 4.41
CA ALA A 154 2.07 -2.55 5.76
C ALA A 154 0.95 -2.99 6.71
N VAL A 155 -0.31 -2.89 6.28
CA VAL A 155 -1.47 -3.32 7.08
C VAL A 155 -1.41 -4.83 7.31
N ASP A 156 -1.13 -5.62 6.28
CA ASP A 156 -1.01 -7.08 6.39
C ASP A 156 0.07 -7.48 7.41
N MET A 157 1.22 -6.79 7.41
CA MET A 157 2.28 -7.02 8.38
C MET A 157 1.85 -6.66 9.81
N ILE A 158 1.21 -5.51 10.01
CA ILE A 158 0.75 -5.06 11.33
C ILE A 158 -0.29 -6.05 11.88
N PHE A 159 -1.29 -6.42 11.08
CA PHE A 159 -2.34 -7.34 11.47
C PHE A 159 -1.78 -8.72 11.79
N SER A 160 -0.98 -9.30 10.89
CA SER A 160 -0.39 -10.63 11.07
C SER A 160 0.44 -10.69 12.34
N MET A 161 1.31 -9.70 12.56
CA MET A 161 2.13 -9.64 13.76
C MET A 161 1.27 -9.48 15.02
N LEU A 162 0.29 -8.57 15.01
CA LEU A 162 -0.48 -8.25 16.21
C LEU A 162 -1.37 -9.42 16.61
N LEU A 163 -2.02 -10.07 15.66
CA LEU A 163 -2.83 -11.26 15.91
C LEU A 163 -1.98 -12.44 16.40
N GLU A 164 -0.76 -12.62 15.87
CA GLU A 164 0.18 -13.62 16.39
C GLU A 164 0.54 -13.34 17.87
N LYS A 165 0.82 -12.09 18.22
CA LYS A 165 1.13 -11.69 19.60
C LYS A 165 -0.06 -11.85 20.54
N ILE A 166 -1.25 -11.46 20.11
CA ILE A 166 -2.50 -11.65 20.87
C ILE A 166 -2.72 -13.15 21.11
N SER A 167 -2.65 -13.96 20.05
CA SER A 167 -2.81 -15.41 20.14
C SER A 167 -1.86 -16.02 21.16
N ASN A 168 -0.56 -15.71 21.07
CA ASN A 168 0.44 -16.20 21.99
C ASN A 168 0.19 -15.74 23.44
N TYR A 169 -0.12 -14.46 23.63
CA TYR A 169 -0.37 -13.90 24.97
C TYR A 169 -1.60 -14.53 25.63
N VAL A 170 -2.73 -14.59 24.91
CA VAL A 170 -3.98 -15.14 25.41
C VAL A 170 -3.85 -16.65 25.66
N LEU A 171 -3.14 -17.38 24.80
CA LEU A 171 -2.87 -18.80 25.01
C LEU A 171 -2.05 -19.05 26.28
N LEU A 172 -1.01 -18.23 26.51
CA LEU A 172 -0.15 -18.37 27.70
C LEU A 172 -0.86 -17.97 28.99
N HIS A 173 -1.60 -16.85 29.01
CA HIS A 173 -2.17 -16.29 30.23
C HIS A 173 -3.60 -16.76 30.51
N GLN A 174 -4.43 -16.91 29.47
CA GLN A 174 -5.85 -17.25 29.60
C GLN A 174 -6.17 -18.70 29.19
N ARG A 175 -5.21 -19.43 28.60
CA ARG A 175 -5.35 -20.82 28.14
C ARG A 175 -6.52 -21.02 27.17
N VAL A 176 -6.76 -20.03 26.31
CA VAL A 176 -7.77 -20.11 25.25
C VAL A 176 -7.13 -19.74 23.92
N PRO A 177 -7.57 -20.36 22.81
CA PRO A 177 -7.07 -20.02 21.49
C PRO A 177 -7.69 -18.71 20.99
N LEU A 178 -7.09 -18.08 19.97
CA LEU A 178 -7.55 -16.78 19.45
C LEU A 178 -9.00 -16.84 18.93
N GLU A 179 -9.43 -17.98 18.39
CA GLU A 179 -10.78 -18.21 17.88
C GLU A 179 -11.87 -18.13 18.96
N ALA A 180 -11.49 -18.29 20.24
CA ALA A 180 -12.40 -18.11 21.36
C ALA A 180 -12.52 -16.65 21.82
N CYS A 181 -11.73 -15.74 21.24
CA CYS A 181 -11.74 -14.32 21.56
C CYS A 181 -12.74 -13.57 20.68
N VAL A 182 -13.34 -12.53 21.24
CA VAL A 182 -14.24 -11.64 20.50
C VAL A 182 -13.51 -10.33 20.22
N ILE A 183 -13.35 -10.00 18.93
CA ILE A 183 -12.78 -8.72 18.47
C ILE A 183 -13.80 -8.10 17.53
N ARG A 184 -14.41 -6.99 17.97
CA ARG A 184 -15.45 -6.26 17.23
C ARG A 184 -15.21 -4.75 17.18
N ARG A 185 -14.11 -4.32 17.78
CA ARG A 185 -13.71 -2.93 17.87
C ARG A 185 -12.22 -2.85 17.68
N MET A 186 -11.79 -1.90 16.86
CA MET A 186 -10.39 -1.58 16.68
C MET A 186 -10.17 -0.07 16.70
N LYS A 187 -8.94 0.30 17.03
CA LYS A 187 -8.44 1.65 16.94
C LYS A 187 -7.29 1.68 15.94
N VAL A 188 -7.29 2.67 15.05
CA VAL A 188 -6.16 2.95 14.16
C VAL A 188 -5.68 4.34 14.51
N THR A 189 -4.43 4.45 14.95
CA THR A 189 -3.80 5.74 15.23
C THR A 189 -2.91 6.09 14.06
N VAL A 190 -3.11 7.25 13.44
CA VAL A 190 -2.38 7.69 12.24
C VAL A 190 -1.86 9.10 12.44
N LYS A 191 -0.54 9.25 12.40
CA LYS A 191 0.12 10.55 12.34
C LYS A 191 0.50 10.87 10.91
N ARG A 192 0.01 12.01 10.45
CA ARG A 192 0.30 12.56 9.13
C ARG A 192 1.49 13.49 9.21
N PHE A 193 2.49 13.29 8.36
CA PHE A 193 3.64 14.18 8.25
C PHE A 193 3.58 14.90 6.90
N CYS A 194 3.15 16.15 6.94
CA CYS A 194 3.07 17.01 5.76
C CYS A 194 4.48 17.56 5.43
N ALA A 195 4.81 17.62 4.14
CA ALA A 195 6.12 18.03 3.68
C ALA A 195 6.45 19.48 4.11
N SER A 196 7.62 19.68 4.72
CA SER A 196 8.21 21.02 4.78
C SER A 196 8.69 21.41 3.38
N SER A 197 8.62 22.69 3.01
CA SER A 197 8.72 23.22 1.63
C SER A 197 10.05 22.98 0.87
N LYS A 198 10.88 21.98 1.23
CA LYS A 198 12.24 21.81 0.70
C LYS A 198 12.69 20.37 0.35
N SER A 199 11.89 19.32 0.51
CA SER A 199 12.29 17.96 0.12
C SER A 199 11.32 17.29 -0.86
N ASN A 200 11.45 17.61 -2.15
CA ASN A 200 10.82 16.83 -3.24
C ASN A 200 11.60 15.54 -3.53
N SER A 201 11.79 14.67 -2.54
CA SER A 201 12.32 13.32 -2.77
C SER A 201 11.17 12.32 -2.73
N CYS A 202 10.43 12.22 -3.83
CA CYS A 202 9.44 11.16 -4.01
C CYS A 202 10.17 9.80 -3.97
N LYS A 203 9.86 8.99 -2.96
CA LYS A 203 10.49 7.68 -2.73
C LYS A 203 9.79 6.62 -3.58
N LEU A 204 10.55 5.68 -4.13
CA LEU A 204 9.95 4.51 -4.79
C LEU A 204 9.16 3.66 -3.76
N PRO A 205 8.19 2.83 -4.20
CA PRO A 205 7.57 1.83 -3.33
C PRO A 205 8.61 0.92 -2.67
N LEU A 206 8.31 0.45 -1.45
CA LEU A 206 9.24 -0.32 -0.62
C LEU A 206 9.81 -1.54 -1.35
N GLN A 207 8.96 -2.26 -2.11
CA GLN A 207 9.37 -3.40 -2.95
C GLN A 207 10.55 -3.07 -3.87
N TYR A 208 10.51 -1.92 -4.52
CA TYR A 208 11.59 -1.50 -5.43
C TYR A 208 12.76 -0.87 -4.68
N ARG A 209 12.53 -0.26 -3.51
CA ARG A 209 13.61 0.26 -2.66
C ARG A 209 14.48 -0.84 -2.10
N VAL A 210 13.90 -1.85 -1.45
CA VAL A 210 14.68 -2.96 -0.83
C VAL A 210 15.43 -3.78 -1.86
N LYS A 211 14.91 -3.83 -3.08
CA LYS A 211 15.54 -4.50 -4.21
C LYS A 211 16.72 -3.72 -4.79
N ASN A 212 16.63 -2.39 -4.83
CA ASN A 212 17.65 -1.49 -5.38
C ASN A 212 18.64 -0.94 -4.33
N ALA A 213 18.38 -1.11 -3.04
CA ALA A 213 19.18 -0.60 -1.92
C ALA A 213 20.66 -1.02 -1.94
N ALA A 214 21.05 -2.01 -2.75
CA ALA A 214 22.44 -2.39 -2.94
C ALA A 214 23.28 -1.37 -3.74
N GLU A 215 22.67 -0.37 -4.40
CA GLU A 215 23.37 0.52 -5.37
C GLU A 215 22.94 2.01 -5.30
N VAL A 216 22.28 2.46 -4.23
CA VAL A 216 21.95 3.89 -4.09
C VAL A 216 23.22 4.68 -3.74
N ASN A 217 24.01 5.01 -4.76
CA ASN A 217 24.88 6.17 -4.72
C ASN A 217 24.00 7.40 -4.91
N GLU A 218 23.73 8.11 -3.81
CA GLU A 218 23.14 9.45 -3.81
C GLU A 218 24.11 10.46 -4.44
N ASN A 219 24.33 10.36 -5.75
CA ASN A 219 24.79 11.51 -6.51
C ASN A 219 23.54 12.20 -7.05
N GLY A 220 23.05 13.16 -6.25
CA GLY A 220 22.08 14.15 -6.68
C GLY A 220 22.62 14.91 -7.89
N SER A 221 22.29 14.44 -9.08
CA SER A 221 22.35 15.30 -10.26
C SER A 221 20.97 15.90 -10.44
N ASN A 222 20.78 17.11 -9.90
CA ASN A 222 19.77 18.05 -10.39
C ASN A 222 20.05 18.30 -11.87
N LYS A 223 19.60 17.40 -12.75
CA LYS A 223 19.75 17.56 -14.20
C LYS A 223 18.62 18.46 -14.69
N PRO A 224 18.92 19.59 -15.33
CA PRO A 224 17.91 20.50 -15.88
C PRO A 224 16.99 19.82 -16.91
N ASP A 225 17.43 18.72 -17.53
CA ASP A 225 16.64 17.93 -18.49
C ASP A 225 15.46 17.19 -17.85
N LEU A 226 15.56 16.79 -16.58
CA LEU A 226 14.51 16.08 -15.84
C LEU A 226 13.33 17.00 -15.47
N LYS A 227 13.62 18.28 -15.19
CA LYS A 227 12.60 19.31 -14.97
C LYS A 227 11.84 19.62 -16.26
N LYS A 228 12.56 19.81 -17.37
CA LYS A 228 11.95 20.01 -18.69
C LYS A 228 11.11 18.81 -19.14
N LEU A 229 11.56 17.58 -18.87
CA LEU A 229 10.80 16.35 -19.14
C LEU A 229 9.53 16.28 -18.31
N SER A 230 9.61 16.60 -17.02
CA SER A 230 8.45 16.64 -16.12
C SER A 230 7.44 17.71 -16.55
N GLU A 231 7.91 18.91 -16.91
CA GLU A 231 7.09 20.00 -17.45
C GLU A 231 6.44 19.61 -18.79
N THR A 232 7.17 18.93 -19.67
CA THR A 232 6.62 18.42 -20.94
C THR A 232 5.53 17.37 -20.70
N TYR A 233 5.73 16.46 -19.75
CA TYR A 233 4.74 15.46 -19.38
C TYR A 233 3.45 16.08 -18.80
N LEU A 234 3.59 17.06 -17.90
CA LEU A 234 2.46 17.80 -17.32
C LEU A 234 1.66 18.56 -18.38
N ASN A 235 2.34 19.24 -19.30
CA ASN A 235 1.69 20.05 -20.34
C ASN A 235 1.02 19.22 -21.45
N GLN A 236 1.38 17.94 -21.58
CA GLN A 236 0.94 17.06 -22.67
C GLN A 236 0.19 15.83 -22.17
N MET A 237 -0.38 15.87 -20.96
CA MET A 237 -1.33 14.88 -20.47
C MET A 237 -2.33 14.56 -21.59
N ASP A 238 -2.18 13.38 -22.19
CA ASP A 238 -2.90 12.83 -23.35
C ASP A 238 -2.54 13.23 -24.79
N GLN A 239 -1.62 14.16 -25.08
CA GLN A 239 -1.26 14.49 -26.47
C GLN A 239 0.25 14.54 -26.74
N HIS A 240 0.76 13.43 -27.27
CA HIS A 240 1.99 13.31 -28.06
C HIS A 240 3.26 13.85 -27.38
N ILE A 241 3.85 13.04 -26.49
CA ILE A 241 5.28 13.16 -26.15
C ILE A 241 6.06 13.25 -27.49
N PRO A 242 6.88 14.28 -27.74
CA PRO A 242 7.53 14.49 -29.04
C PRO A 242 8.32 13.27 -29.49
N ALA A 243 8.12 12.77 -30.71
CA ALA A 243 8.83 11.61 -31.25
C ALA A 243 10.37 11.76 -31.24
N THR A 244 10.84 13.00 -31.12
CA THR A 244 12.26 13.37 -30.96
C THR A 244 12.86 12.92 -29.63
N LEU A 245 12.06 12.72 -28.58
CA LEU A 245 12.53 12.23 -27.28
C LEU A 245 12.60 10.69 -27.30
N LYS A 246 13.82 10.16 -27.39
CA LYS A 246 14.14 8.74 -27.22
C LYS A 246 14.26 8.41 -25.73
N ILE A 247 13.12 8.21 -25.07
CA ILE A 247 13.03 7.83 -23.65
C ILE A 247 12.08 6.65 -23.47
N ASN A 248 12.28 5.90 -22.38
CA ASN A 248 11.34 4.89 -21.92
C ASN A 248 10.66 5.36 -20.64
N LEU A 249 9.34 5.22 -20.57
CA LEU A 249 8.54 5.55 -19.39
C LEU A 249 7.84 4.29 -18.88
N TYR A 250 7.87 4.11 -17.57
CA TYR A 250 7.16 3.06 -16.86
C TYR A 250 6.23 3.66 -15.81
N THR A 251 5.19 2.92 -15.44
CA THR A 251 4.27 3.27 -14.37
C THR A 251 4.01 2.07 -13.46
N PHE A 252 3.58 2.33 -12.23
CA PHE A 252 3.22 1.30 -11.28
C PHE A 252 1.76 0.92 -11.38
N ARG A 253 1.49 -0.37 -11.18
CA ARG A 253 0.16 -0.96 -11.21
C ARG A 253 0.05 -2.03 -10.15
N VAL A 254 -1.17 -2.21 -9.64
CA VAL A 254 -1.50 -3.23 -8.66
C VAL A 254 -2.54 -4.16 -9.26
N CYS A 255 -2.31 -5.47 -9.17
CA CYS A 255 -3.28 -6.45 -9.67
C CYS A 255 -4.46 -6.51 -8.69
N SER A 256 -5.69 -6.36 -9.18
CA SER A 256 -6.86 -6.43 -8.29
C SER A 256 -7.08 -7.84 -7.72
N THR A 257 -6.61 -8.89 -8.41
CA THR A 257 -6.73 -10.29 -8.00
C THR A 257 -5.60 -10.75 -7.09
N SER A 258 -4.33 -10.55 -7.45
CA SER A 258 -3.20 -10.99 -6.62
C SER A 258 -2.71 -9.97 -5.61
N LYS A 259 -3.16 -8.72 -5.73
CA LYS A 259 -2.70 -7.57 -4.92
C LYS A 259 -1.22 -7.23 -5.11
N GLU A 260 -0.54 -7.87 -6.06
CA GLU A 260 0.86 -7.60 -6.33
C GLU A 260 1.06 -6.27 -7.04
N LEU A 261 2.09 -5.55 -6.60
CA LEU A 261 2.61 -4.36 -7.25
C LEU A 261 3.62 -4.76 -8.35
N TYR A 262 3.46 -4.16 -9.53
CA TYR A 262 4.33 -4.37 -10.67
C TYR A 262 4.50 -3.08 -11.49
N ALA A 263 5.59 -3.02 -12.26
CA ALA A 263 5.89 -1.90 -13.13
C ALA A 263 5.63 -2.32 -14.58
N VAL A 264 4.86 -1.51 -15.31
CA VAL A 264 4.54 -1.73 -16.72
C VAL A 264 5.04 -0.60 -17.60
N PRO A 265 5.32 -0.88 -18.88
CA PRO A 265 5.62 0.16 -19.84
C PRO A 265 4.44 1.12 -19.99
N TYR A 266 4.73 2.41 -19.93
CA TYR A 266 3.84 3.49 -20.33
C TYR A 266 4.17 3.94 -21.76
N LEU A 267 5.46 4.07 -22.07
CA LEU A 267 5.99 4.41 -23.38
C LEU A 267 7.34 3.74 -23.61
N LEU A 268 7.52 3.07 -24.74
CA LEU A 268 8.81 2.53 -25.18
C LEU A 268 9.14 3.09 -26.55
N ARG A 269 10.31 3.72 -26.71
CA ARG A 269 10.74 4.36 -27.97
C ARG A 269 12.14 4.00 -28.42
N GLY A 270 12.86 3.21 -27.62
CA GLY A 270 14.18 2.68 -27.99
C GLY A 270 14.10 1.20 -28.34
N ASP A 271 14.71 0.81 -29.45
CA ASP A 271 15.00 -0.59 -29.76
C ASP A 271 16.05 -1.16 -28.77
N ASP A 272 16.90 -0.26 -28.25
CA ASP A 272 17.91 -0.56 -27.24
C ASP A 272 17.45 -0.08 -25.85
N VAL A 273 16.87 -1.00 -25.09
CA VAL A 273 16.38 -0.78 -23.73
C VAL A 273 17.52 -0.50 -22.74
N GLU A 274 18.78 -0.82 -23.06
CA GLU A 274 19.91 -0.61 -22.13
C GLU A 274 20.46 0.81 -22.17
N ASN A 275 20.55 1.38 -23.38
CA ASN A 275 21.13 2.71 -23.56
C ASN A 275 20.09 3.84 -23.56
N THR A 276 18.80 3.50 -23.69
CA THR A 276 17.73 4.50 -23.68
C THR A 276 17.42 4.93 -22.24
N PRO A 277 17.48 6.25 -21.94
CA PRO A 277 17.11 6.78 -20.62
C PRO A 277 15.72 6.31 -20.20
N THR A 278 15.64 5.68 -19.04
CA THR A 278 14.40 5.07 -18.53
C THR A 278 13.96 5.76 -17.26
N PHE A 279 12.70 6.17 -17.22
CA PHE A 279 12.10 6.85 -16.09
C PHE A 279 10.83 6.16 -15.62
N ILE A 280 10.53 6.30 -14.33
CA ILE A 280 9.27 5.86 -13.74
C ILE A 280 8.45 7.08 -13.37
N ILE A 281 7.20 7.07 -13.80
CA ILE A 281 6.17 8.03 -13.45
C ILE A 281 5.76 7.77 -12.00
N GLN A 282 6.03 8.73 -11.13
CA GLN A 282 5.51 8.75 -9.76
C GLN A 282 4.14 9.40 -9.76
N THR A 283 3.19 8.73 -9.12
CA THR A 283 1.84 9.24 -8.93
C THR A 283 1.55 9.26 -7.44
N ASP A 284 0.71 10.18 -7.00
CA ASP A 284 0.15 10.15 -5.65
C ASP A 284 -1.04 9.17 -5.56
N VAL A 285 -1.72 9.22 -4.42
CA VAL A 285 -2.85 8.33 -4.12
C VAL A 285 -4.09 8.62 -4.98
N VAL A 286 -4.21 9.81 -5.59
CA VAL A 286 -5.30 10.15 -6.52
C VAL A 286 -4.91 9.90 -7.99
N GLY A 287 -3.65 9.55 -8.24
CA GLY A 287 -3.12 9.30 -9.58
C GLY A 287 -2.48 10.53 -10.22
N ASP A 288 -2.39 11.65 -9.49
CA ASP A 288 -1.78 12.88 -10.00
C ASP A 288 -0.27 12.72 -10.09
N PHE A 289 0.31 13.32 -11.13
CA PHE A 289 1.74 13.25 -11.38
C PHE A 289 2.54 13.97 -10.28
N GLN A 290 3.42 13.24 -9.62
CA GLN A 290 4.33 13.77 -8.59
C GLN A 290 5.75 14.01 -9.14
N GLY A 291 6.17 13.26 -10.16
CA GLY A 291 7.49 13.41 -10.75
C GLY A 291 7.98 12.20 -11.53
N LEU A 292 9.22 12.30 -12.01
CA LEU A 292 9.93 11.22 -12.70
C LEU A 292 11.16 10.78 -11.90
N VAL A 293 11.38 9.48 -11.81
CA VAL A 293 12.58 8.88 -11.21
C VAL A 293 13.37 8.15 -12.29
N GLU A 294 14.62 8.55 -12.50
CA GLU A 294 15.53 7.89 -13.44
C GLU A 294 15.97 6.52 -12.90
N ILE A 295 15.84 5.48 -13.73
CA ILE A 295 16.26 4.12 -13.40
C ILE A 295 17.43 3.73 -14.29
N ARG A 296 18.61 3.60 -13.67
CA ARG A 296 19.85 3.27 -14.38
C ARG A 296 19.95 1.81 -14.84
N ASN A 297 19.32 0.88 -14.12
CA ASN A 297 19.36 -0.55 -14.45
C ASN A 297 17.95 -1.12 -14.47
N ILE A 298 17.28 -0.99 -15.62
CA ILE A 298 15.90 -1.43 -15.81
C ILE A 298 15.75 -2.96 -15.71
N ARG A 299 16.74 -3.75 -16.14
CA ARG A 299 16.72 -5.21 -16.03
C ARG A 299 16.64 -5.65 -14.57
N LYS A 300 17.51 -5.11 -13.72
CA LYS A 300 17.46 -5.34 -12.27
C LYS A 300 16.17 -4.79 -11.67
N PHE A 301 15.76 -3.58 -12.07
CA PHE A 301 14.54 -2.95 -11.58
C PHE A 301 13.27 -3.78 -11.86
N LEU A 302 13.13 -4.38 -13.04
CA LEU A 302 11.98 -5.20 -13.44
C LEU A 302 12.11 -6.67 -13.05
N ARG A 303 13.32 -7.15 -12.70
CA ARG A 303 13.56 -8.55 -12.34
C ARG A 303 12.62 -9.01 -11.22
N MET A 304 11.79 -10.02 -11.44
CA MET A 304 11.00 -10.56 -10.33
C MET A 304 11.96 -11.14 -9.29
N ASP A 305 11.64 -11.02 -7.99
CA ASP A 305 12.39 -11.70 -6.94
C ASP A 305 12.10 -13.21 -7.05
N THR A 306 12.76 -13.85 -8.01
CA THR A 306 12.57 -15.26 -8.38
C THR A 306 13.36 -16.20 -7.46
N GLN A 307 13.90 -15.71 -6.35
CA GLN A 307 14.76 -16.52 -5.50
C GLN A 307 13.96 -17.11 -4.35
N ASP A 308 13.97 -18.45 -4.27
CA ASP A 308 13.67 -19.29 -3.10
C ASP A 308 14.64 -18.96 -1.92
N ARG A 309 14.80 -17.68 -1.61
CA ARG A 309 15.64 -17.20 -0.54
C ARG A 309 14.74 -16.81 0.60
N VAL A 310 14.71 -17.66 1.61
CA VAL A 310 14.14 -17.29 2.89
C VAL A 310 15.06 -16.25 3.53
N PHE A 311 14.49 -15.13 3.93
CA PHE A 311 15.18 -14.09 4.66
C PHE A 311 14.95 -14.29 6.16
N GLU A 312 16.03 -14.44 6.92
CA GLU A 312 15.96 -14.58 8.35
C GLU A 312 16.13 -13.21 9.04
N CYS A 313 15.24 -12.92 9.98
CA CYS A 313 15.42 -11.80 10.88
C CYS A 313 16.40 -12.17 12.00
N ARG A 314 17.58 -11.55 12.03
CA ARG A 314 18.61 -11.82 13.05
C ARG A 314 18.17 -11.52 14.49
N GLN A 315 17.11 -10.73 14.70
CA GLN A 315 16.65 -10.35 16.04
C GLN A 315 15.68 -11.38 16.66
N CYS A 316 14.83 -12.01 15.86
CA CYS A 316 13.78 -12.93 16.33
C CYS A 316 13.87 -14.32 15.68
N GLN A 317 14.79 -14.52 14.75
CA GLN A 317 14.99 -15.75 13.96
C GLN A 317 13.78 -16.13 13.08
N SER A 318 12.79 -15.25 12.94
CA SER A 318 11.66 -15.46 12.02
C SER A 318 12.10 -15.46 10.56
N HIS A 319 11.40 -16.26 9.76
CA HIS A 319 11.68 -16.51 8.35
C HIS A 319 10.65 -15.85 7.46
N PHE A 320 11.10 -15.13 6.44
CA PHE A 320 10.26 -14.41 5.48
C PHE A 320 10.56 -14.84 4.06
N VAL A 321 9.54 -14.95 3.22
CA VAL A 321 9.70 -15.27 1.80
C VAL A 321 10.03 -14.02 0.98
N ASP A 322 9.63 -12.85 1.47
CA ASP A 322 9.85 -11.55 0.82
C ASP A 322 10.73 -10.61 1.67
N ARG A 323 11.58 -9.84 0.99
CA ARG A 323 12.35 -8.74 1.57
C ARG A 323 11.47 -7.61 2.08
N VAL A 324 10.34 -7.35 1.43
CA VAL A 324 9.38 -6.32 1.85
C VAL A 324 8.85 -6.63 3.24
N HIS A 325 8.36 -7.85 3.44
CA HIS A 325 7.89 -8.31 4.75
C HIS A 325 8.98 -8.27 5.81
N LEU A 326 10.21 -8.69 5.49
CA LEU A 326 11.31 -8.58 6.45
C LEU A 326 11.62 -7.11 6.81
N ALA A 327 11.57 -6.20 5.84
CA ALA A 327 11.81 -4.77 6.08
C ALA A 327 10.74 -4.17 7.00
N LEU A 328 9.45 -4.42 6.70
CA LEU A 328 8.33 -3.98 7.52
C LEU A 328 8.38 -4.60 8.93
N HIS A 329 8.67 -5.90 9.03
CA HIS A 329 8.81 -6.60 10.31
C HIS A 329 9.90 -5.99 11.21
N LYS A 330 11.05 -5.62 10.62
CA LYS A 330 12.12 -4.94 11.36
C LYS A 330 11.71 -3.55 11.83
N GLN A 331 10.92 -2.86 11.03
CA GLN A 331 10.45 -1.51 11.35
C GLN A 331 9.58 -1.48 12.61
N ILE A 332 8.73 -2.51 12.79
CA ILE A 332 7.94 -2.71 14.01
C ILE A 332 8.71 -3.46 15.12
N SER A 333 10.04 -3.40 15.09
CA SER A 333 10.93 -3.99 16.11
C SER A 333 10.66 -5.47 16.39
N CYS A 334 10.32 -6.24 15.34
CA CYS A 334 9.97 -7.66 15.44
C CYS A 334 8.80 -7.96 16.41
N GLY A 335 7.93 -6.97 16.64
CA GLY A 335 6.83 -7.07 17.59
C GLY A 335 7.25 -7.14 19.05
N ARG A 336 8.39 -6.57 19.41
CA ARG A 336 8.84 -6.50 20.82
C ARG A 336 8.14 -5.40 21.62
N ASN A 337 7.69 -4.34 20.97
CA ASN A 337 7.13 -3.15 21.63
C ASN A 337 5.61 -3.06 21.40
N PHE A 338 4.90 -4.19 21.48
CA PHE A 338 3.44 -4.15 21.49
C PHE A 338 2.95 -3.94 22.92
N MET A 339 1.87 -3.20 23.09
CA MET A 339 1.33 -2.87 24.40
C MET A 339 0.09 -3.72 24.70
N VAL A 340 -0.10 -4.08 25.97
CA VAL A 340 -1.29 -4.77 26.47
C VAL A 340 -1.84 -3.99 27.65
N TRP A 341 -3.11 -3.61 27.57
CA TRP A 341 -3.81 -2.86 28.61
C TRP A 341 -4.99 -3.69 29.10
N HIS A 342 -5.04 -3.95 30.40
CA HIS A 342 -6.23 -4.53 31.02
C HIS A 342 -7.26 -3.42 31.22
N MET A 343 -8.45 -3.62 30.68
CA MET A 343 -9.56 -2.70 30.81
C MET A 343 -10.62 -3.31 31.71
N ASP A 344 -11.27 -2.46 32.50
CA ASP A 344 -12.46 -2.89 33.20
C ASP A 344 -13.57 -3.20 32.18
N LYS A 345 -14.31 -4.28 32.39
CA LYS A 345 -15.34 -4.72 31.44
C LYS A 345 -16.48 -3.71 31.36
N ASP A 346 -16.73 -3.03 32.46
CA ASP A 346 -17.75 -1.99 32.61
C ASP A 346 -17.20 -0.59 32.32
N ALA A 347 -15.95 -0.48 31.87
CA ALA A 347 -15.38 0.80 31.46
C ALA A 347 -16.14 1.35 30.24
N ILE A 348 -16.72 2.53 30.41
CA ILE A 348 -17.35 3.31 29.34
C ILE A 348 -16.34 4.37 28.91
N GLU A 349 -15.89 4.28 27.67
CA GLU A 349 -15.12 5.36 27.04
C GLU A 349 -16.08 6.43 26.52
N LEU A 350 -15.91 7.66 27.00
CA LEU A 350 -16.64 8.82 26.52
C LEU A 350 -15.67 9.71 25.74
N HIS A 351 -15.99 9.89 24.45
CA HIS A 351 -15.21 10.72 23.55
C HIS A 351 -16.00 12.00 23.25
N GLU A 352 -15.35 13.14 23.41
CA GLU A 352 -15.88 14.45 23.02
C GLU A 352 -15.37 14.82 21.63
N ASN A 353 -16.16 15.61 20.87
CA ASN A 353 -15.76 16.10 19.53
C ASN A 353 -15.44 15.00 18.51
N CYS A 354 -16.24 13.93 18.50
CA CYS A 354 -16.14 12.87 17.52
C CYS A 354 -16.44 13.37 16.09
N LEU A 355 -15.60 13.00 15.13
CA LEU A 355 -15.80 13.23 13.71
C LEU A 355 -16.25 11.93 13.03
N PRO A 356 -17.54 11.69 12.82
CA PRO A 356 -17.98 10.56 12.02
C PRO A 356 -17.56 10.78 10.56
N LEU A 357 -16.90 9.80 9.95
CA LEU A 357 -16.56 9.84 8.54
C LEU A 357 -17.79 9.45 7.71
N PRO A 358 -18.18 10.22 6.67
CA PRO A 358 -19.43 9.98 5.94
C PRO A 358 -19.43 8.65 5.15
N LYS A 359 -20.53 7.88 5.26
CA LYS A 359 -20.74 6.61 4.51
C LYS A 359 -20.71 6.76 2.99
N GLN A 360 -20.94 7.97 2.49
CA GLN A 360 -20.90 8.24 1.05
C GLN A 360 -19.47 8.11 0.48
N TYR A 361 -18.44 8.25 1.33
CA TYR A 361 -17.03 8.17 0.94
C TYR A 361 -16.32 6.96 1.55
N PHE A 362 -16.71 6.58 2.76
CA PHE A 362 -16.14 5.46 3.48
C PHE A 362 -17.14 4.32 3.52
N LYS A 363 -16.72 3.14 3.07
CA LYS A 363 -17.57 1.95 3.10
C LYS A 363 -17.90 1.53 4.55
N TYR A 364 -17.04 1.92 5.49
CA TYR A 364 -17.06 1.51 6.88
C TYR A 364 -17.32 2.69 7.82
N ASP A 365 -17.98 2.40 8.94
CA ASP A 365 -18.32 3.36 9.98
C ASP A 365 -17.09 3.74 10.82
N TRP A 366 -16.32 4.70 10.31
CA TRP A 366 -15.17 5.27 11.01
C TRP A 366 -15.58 6.48 11.84
N VAL A 367 -15.05 6.56 13.06
CA VAL A 367 -15.18 7.74 13.92
C VAL A 367 -13.79 8.23 14.30
N GLY A 368 -13.44 9.43 13.85
CA GLY A 368 -12.24 10.14 14.26
C GLY A 368 -12.42 10.75 15.65
N LEU A 369 -11.41 10.63 16.50
CA LEU A 369 -11.39 11.19 17.84
C LEU A 369 -10.44 12.40 17.85
N ALA A 370 -10.98 13.58 18.13
CA ALA A 370 -10.17 14.78 18.28
C ALA A 370 -9.31 14.67 19.54
N SER A 371 -8.01 14.89 19.40
CA SER A 371 -7.14 15.03 20.55
C SER A 371 -7.50 16.32 21.27
N LYS A 372 -7.73 16.28 22.59
CA LYS A 372 -7.89 17.49 23.40
C LYS A 372 -6.58 18.27 23.43
N ARG A 373 -6.31 19.07 22.40
CA ARG A 373 -5.43 20.23 22.53
C ARG A 373 -6.30 21.42 22.90
N VAL A 374 -6.43 21.63 24.21
CA VAL A 374 -6.85 22.93 24.77
C VAL A 374 -5.71 23.91 24.60
#